data_AF-A0AAE8KB49-F1
#
_entry.id   AF-A0AAE8KB49-F1
#
_cell.length_a   1.000
_cell.length_b   1.000
_cell.length_c   1.000
_cell.angle_alpha   90.00
_cell.angle_beta   90.00
_cell.angle_gamma   90.00
#
_symmetry.space_group_name_H-M   'P 1'
#
loop_
_entity.id
_entity.type
_entity.pdbx_description
1 polymer ?
#
loop_
_entity_poly.entity_id
_entity_poly.type
_entity_poly.pdbx_seq_one_letter_code
_entity_poly.pdbx_strand_id
1 'polypeptide(L)'
;MKKKVIVGIVSILVLVSGGIFYMTHSILNSHDDVSNVLDEKGVKLYKHGFRLLEEQIATYIKDHYAGVRKIEFSPIFIQGDNKHSMFNANIVPAIYDKHGNKTYLGRQVGEEDYGDFGSFWDVQLDFDGSDKEVIELKVDDQDVDVSGSKHLPEKARLSSSKKIDENMAALIKDGQLKGVTKNGSGSPKAEIVYNTEIKKGEHWKWR
;
A
#
# COMPACT_ATOMS: atom_id res chain seq x y z
N MET A 1 -2.60 -62.42 10.37
CA MET A 1 -3.47 -61.30 9.91
C MET A 1 -3.16 -59.93 10.55
N LYS A 2 -2.13 -59.78 11.40
CA LYS A 2 -1.86 -58.50 12.12
C LYS A 2 -0.92 -57.51 11.40
N LYS A 3 -0.07 -57.96 10.46
CA LYS A 3 0.89 -57.09 9.76
C LYS A 3 0.32 -56.31 8.55
N LYS A 4 -0.71 -56.83 7.88
CA LYS A 4 -1.34 -56.18 6.71
C LYS A 4 -2.30 -55.03 7.08
N VAL A 5 -2.86 -55.05 8.30
CA VAL A 5 -3.77 -54.00 8.79
C VAL A 5 -3.02 -52.73 9.19
N ILE A 6 -1.79 -52.86 9.71
CA ILE A 6 -0.97 -51.70 10.13
C ILE A 6 -0.51 -50.86 8.93
N VAL A 7 -0.18 -51.50 7.79
CA VAL A 7 0.25 -50.78 6.58
C VAL A 7 -0.90 -49.97 5.97
N GLY A 8 -2.13 -50.50 5.98
CA GLY A 8 -3.31 -49.78 5.47
C GLY A 8 -3.66 -48.52 6.28
N ILE A 9 -3.49 -48.55 7.60
CA ILE A 9 -3.78 -47.41 8.49
C ILE A 9 -2.74 -46.29 8.32
N VAL A 10 -1.46 -46.64 8.14
CA VAL A 10 -0.39 -45.66 7.90
C VAL A 10 -0.55 -44.97 6.53
N SER A 11 -0.96 -45.70 5.48
CA SER A 11 -1.18 -45.12 4.15
C SER A 11 -2.36 -44.13 4.12
N ILE A 12 -3.43 -44.38 4.89
CA ILE A 12 -4.59 -43.46 4.98
C ILE A 12 -4.22 -42.18 5.74
N LEU A 13 -3.43 -42.26 6.81
CA LEU A 13 -3.00 -41.08 7.57
C LEU A 13 -2.10 -40.14 6.75
N VAL A 14 -1.24 -40.68 5.87
CA VAL A 14 -0.37 -39.88 4.98
C VAL A 14 -1.15 -39.20 3.86
N LEU A 15 -2.21 -39.83 3.35
CA LEU A 15 -3.07 -39.22 2.33
C LEU A 15 -3.98 -38.14 2.91
N VAL A 16 -4.50 -38.33 4.13
CA VAL A 16 -5.32 -37.32 4.82
C VAL A 16 -4.45 -36.14 5.27
N SER A 17 -3.22 -36.36 5.74
CA SER A 17 -2.31 -35.27 6.11
C SER A 17 -1.78 -34.51 4.90
N GLY A 18 -1.45 -35.20 3.80
CA GLY A 18 -1.08 -34.58 2.52
C GLY A 18 -2.23 -33.79 1.90
N GLY A 19 -3.46 -34.31 1.96
CA GLY A 19 -4.67 -33.63 1.48
C GLY A 19 -5.04 -32.39 2.30
N ILE A 20 -4.95 -32.46 3.63
CA ILE A 20 -5.16 -31.30 4.52
C ILE A 20 -4.04 -30.26 4.31
N PHE A 21 -2.78 -30.67 4.16
CA PHE A 21 -1.67 -29.74 3.89
C PHE A 21 -1.84 -29.04 2.54
N TYR A 22 -2.17 -29.79 1.48
CA TYR A 22 -2.39 -29.23 0.14
C TYR A 22 -3.62 -28.31 0.10
N MET A 23 -4.74 -28.68 0.73
CA MET A 23 -5.92 -27.83 0.84
C MET A 23 -5.70 -26.60 1.74
N THR A 24 -4.91 -26.73 2.82
CA THR A 24 -4.60 -25.59 3.70
C THR A 24 -3.63 -24.62 3.00
N HIS A 25 -2.67 -25.11 2.21
CA HIS A 25 -1.78 -24.27 1.40
C HIS A 25 -2.53 -23.63 0.22
N SER A 26 -3.44 -24.35 -0.44
CA SER A 26 -4.21 -23.78 -1.56
C SER A 26 -5.27 -22.78 -1.11
N ILE A 27 -5.89 -22.96 0.06
CA ILE A 27 -6.88 -22.02 0.62
C ILE A 27 -6.21 -20.80 1.25
N LEU A 28 -5.05 -20.95 1.89
CA LEU A 28 -4.30 -19.80 2.43
C LEU A 28 -3.71 -18.94 1.31
N ASN A 29 -3.28 -19.54 0.20
CA ASN A 29 -2.69 -18.80 -0.92
C ASN A 29 -3.74 -18.24 -1.90
N SER A 30 -4.99 -18.73 -1.93
CA SER A 30 -5.97 -18.26 -2.93
C SER A 30 -6.45 -16.82 -2.71
N HIS A 31 -6.34 -16.29 -1.49
CA HIS A 31 -6.70 -14.89 -1.19
C HIS A 31 -5.55 -13.91 -1.46
N ASP A 32 -4.30 -14.35 -1.43
CA ASP A 32 -3.11 -13.51 -1.58
C ASP A 32 -2.38 -13.71 -2.93
N ASP A 33 -2.85 -14.63 -3.78
CA ASP A 33 -2.19 -14.93 -5.06
C ASP A 33 -2.45 -13.84 -6.12
N VAL A 34 -1.53 -12.87 -6.17
CA VAL A 34 -1.50 -11.78 -7.15
C VAL A 34 -1.07 -12.27 -8.54
N SER A 35 -0.53 -13.49 -8.68
CA SER A 35 -0.02 -13.98 -9.98
C SER A 35 -1.09 -14.11 -11.06
N ASN A 36 -2.36 -14.19 -10.66
CA ASN A 36 -3.51 -14.18 -11.57
C ASN A 36 -3.85 -12.78 -12.11
N VAL A 37 -3.18 -11.73 -11.61
CA VAL A 37 -3.46 -10.32 -11.94
C VAL A 37 -2.21 -9.59 -12.44
N LEU A 38 -1.06 -9.80 -11.83
CA LEU A 38 0.22 -9.23 -12.28
C LEU A 38 1.22 -10.35 -12.59
N ASP A 39 1.89 -10.24 -13.73
CA ASP A 39 3.06 -11.07 -14.03
C ASP A 39 4.29 -10.57 -13.23
N GLU A 40 5.43 -11.25 -13.39
CA GLU A 40 6.65 -10.88 -12.66
C GLU A 40 7.12 -9.46 -12.95
N LYS A 41 6.93 -8.95 -14.18
CA LYS A 41 7.29 -7.58 -14.56
C LYS A 41 6.35 -6.58 -13.88
N GLY A 42 5.04 -6.84 -13.92
CA GLY A 42 4.03 -6.04 -13.23
C GLY A 42 4.26 -5.98 -11.73
N VAL A 43 4.56 -7.09 -11.08
CA VAL A 43 4.90 -7.09 -9.64
C VAL A 43 6.10 -6.18 -9.34
N LYS A 44 7.14 -6.18 -10.18
CA LYS A 44 8.31 -5.30 -10.01
C LYS A 44 7.94 -3.83 -10.21
N LEU A 45 7.22 -3.52 -11.28
CA LEU A 45 6.76 -2.17 -11.60
C LEU A 45 5.90 -1.58 -10.47
N TYR A 46 4.93 -2.35 -9.95
CA TYR A 46 4.06 -1.88 -8.86
C TYR A 46 4.85 -1.65 -7.58
N LYS A 47 5.75 -2.57 -7.21
CA LYS A 47 6.62 -2.35 -6.04
C LYS A 47 7.48 -1.11 -6.18
N HIS A 48 8.01 -0.86 -7.37
CA HIS A 48 8.88 0.28 -7.63
C HIS A 48 8.08 1.60 -7.62
N GLY A 49 6.98 1.68 -8.37
CA GLY A 49 6.16 2.87 -8.43
C GLY A 49 5.53 3.24 -7.11
N PHE A 50 4.96 2.27 -6.38
CA PHE A 50 4.41 2.53 -5.05
C PHE A 50 5.47 2.89 -4.03
N ARG A 51 6.71 2.37 -4.13
CA ARG A 51 7.81 2.85 -3.29
C ARG A 51 8.03 4.35 -3.46
N LEU A 52 8.05 4.84 -4.71
CA LEU A 52 8.22 6.26 -5.01
C LEU A 52 7.03 7.10 -4.54
N LEU A 53 5.80 6.57 -4.66
CA LEU A 53 4.60 7.21 -4.11
C LEU A 53 4.64 7.30 -2.57
N GLU A 54 5.02 6.23 -1.88
CA GLU A 54 5.19 6.23 -0.42
C GLU A 54 6.24 7.27 0.00
N GLU A 55 7.37 7.34 -0.71
CA GLU A 55 8.41 8.35 -0.47
C GLU A 55 7.87 9.77 -0.70
N GLN A 56 7.06 10.00 -1.74
CA GLN A 56 6.45 11.30 -2.02
C GLN A 56 5.52 11.75 -0.87
N ILE A 57 4.60 10.88 -0.47
CA ILE A 57 3.64 11.15 0.61
C ILE A 57 4.38 11.39 1.93
N ALA A 58 5.33 10.50 2.27
CA ALA A 58 6.08 10.60 3.52
C ALA A 58 6.94 11.86 3.58
N THR A 59 7.59 12.22 2.47
CA THR A 59 8.41 13.44 2.38
C THR A 59 7.55 14.67 2.59
N TYR A 60 6.40 14.77 1.92
CA TYR A 60 5.48 15.90 2.10
C TYR A 60 5.03 16.04 3.55
N ILE A 61 4.55 14.95 4.18
CA ILE A 61 4.09 15.00 5.57
C ILE A 61 5.24 15.38 6.51
N LYS A 62 6.44 14.83 6.30
CA LYS A 62 7.61 15.15 7.12
C LYS A 62 8.05 16.59 6.99
N ASP A 63 7.97 17.19 5.81
CA ASP A 63 8.45 18.56 5.59
C ASP A 63 7.42 19.60 6.07
N HIS A 64 6.12 19.26 6.04
CA HIS A 64 5.04 20.22 6.24
C HIS A 64 4.23 20.03 7.52
N TYR A 65 4.41 18.93 8.27
CA TYR A 65 3.68 18.68 9.51
C TYR A 65 4.60 18.41 10.70
N ALA A 66 4.58 19.32 11.67
CA ALA A 66 5.19 19.12 12.97
C ALA A 66 4.31 18.24 13.87
N GLY A 67 4.94 17.47 14.76
CA GLY A 67 4.22 16.63 15.73
C GLY A 67 3.94 15.20 15.28
N VAL A 68 4.27 14.86 14.02
CA VAL A 68 4.25 13.48 13.52
C VAL A 68 5.45 12.73 14.10
N ARG A 69 5.21 11.50 14.56
CA ARG A 69 6.23 10.60 15.12
C ARG A 69 6.60 9.49 14.15
N LYS A 70 5.62 8.93 13.45
CA LYS A 70 5.81 7.81 12.52
C LYS A 70 4.79 7.90 11.38
N ILE A 71 5.21 7.52 10.19
CA ILE A 71 4.37 7.27 9.01
C ILE A 71 4.56 5.79 8.65
N GLU A 72 3.48 5.06 8.46
CA GLU A 72 3.50 3.64 8.12
C GLU A 72 2.55 3.37 6.97
N PHE A 73 2.99 2.59 6.00
CA PHE A 73 2.17 2.26 4.84
C PHE A 73 1.63 0.84 4.94
N SER A 74 0.39 0.68 4.47
CA SER A 74 -0.19 -0.63 4.25
C SER A 74 0.52 -1.37 3.10
N PRO A 75 0.28 -2.68 2.93
CA PRO A 75 0.54 -3.33 1.65
C PRO A 75 -0.17 -2.60 0.50
N ILE A 76 0.31 -2.82 -0.72
CA ILE A 76 -0.34 -2.42 -1.96
C ILE A 76 -1.52 -3.37 -2.18
N PHE A 77 -2.73 -2.86 -2.03
CA PHE A 77 -3.95 -3.64 -2.19
C PHE A 77 -4.47 -3.55 -3.62
N ILE A 78 -4.54 -4.70 -4.28
CA ILE A 78 -5.10 -4.85 -5.61
C ILE A 78 -6.57 -5.27 -5.51
N GLN A 79 -7.40 -4.52 -6.21
CA GLN A 79 -8.82 -4.77 -6.39
C GLN A 79 -9.14 -4.87 -7.88
N GLY A 80 -10.16 -5.65 -8.18
CA GLY A 80 -10.53 -5.98 -9.56
C GLY A 80 -9.68 -7.10 -10.17
N ASP A 81 -9.91 -7.32 -11.46
CA ASP A 81 -9.23 -8.29 -12.32
C ASP A 81 -8.93 -7.65 -13.67
N ASN A 82 -7.86 -8.06 -14.36
CA ASN A 82 -7.50 -7.49 -15.67
C ASN A 82 -8.47 -7.92 -16.80
N LYS A 83 -9.70 -8.32 -16.49
CA LYS A 83 -10.65 -8.91 -17.45
C LYS A 83 -12.03 -8.25 -17.42
N HIS A 84 -12.64 -8.07 -16.24
CA HIS A 84 -14.06 -7.68 -16.14
C HIS A 84 -14.33 -6.49 -15.21
N SER A 85 -13.36 -6.11 -14.37
CA SER A 85 -13.49 -5.03 -13.39
C SER A 85 -12.32 -4.06 -13.51
N MET A 86 -12.53 -2.81 -13.10
CA MET A 86 -11.47 -1.82 -13.09
C MET A 86 -10.37 -2.27 -12.12
N PHE A 87 -9.18 -2.57 -12.65
CA PHE A 87 -8.01 -2.90 -11.85
C PHE A 87 -7.59 -1.65 -11.08
N ASN A 88 -7.57 -1.69 -9.75
CA ASN A 88 -7.13 -0.61 -8.87
C ASN A 88 -6.05 -1.13 -7.92
N ALA A 89 -4.96 -0.39 -7.76
CA ALA A 89 -4.01 -0.61 -6.68
C ALA A 89 -3.99 0.60 -5.73
N ASN A 90 -4.11 0.36 -4.43
CA ASN A 90 -4.13 1.42 -3.43
C ASN A 90 -3.30 1.07 -2.19
N ILE A 91 -2.74 2.09 -1.57
CA ILE A 91 -2.10 2.02 -0.25
C ILE A 91 -2.85 2.92 0.73
N VAL A 92 -2.64 2.67 2.02
CA VAL A 92 -3.17 3.50 3.10
C VAL A 92 -1.99 4.02 3.93
N PRO A 93 -1.75 5.34 3.95
CA PRO A 93 -0.83 5.96 4.90
C PRO A 93 -1.46 5.99 6.29
N ALA A 94 -0.79 5.40 7.28
CA ALA A 94 -1.09 5.54 8.70
C ALA A 94 -0.16 6.57 9.35
N ILE A 95 -0.76 7.50 10.10
CA ILE A 95 -0.04 8.59 10.77
C ILE A 95 -0.09 8.38 12.26
N TYR A 96 1.08 8.42 12.89
CA TYR A 96 1.21 8.40 14.35
C TYR A 96 1.70 9.74 14.84
N ASP A 97 1.03 10.27 15.85
CA ASP A 97 1.49 11.46 16.56
C ASP A 97 2.44 11.12 17.72
N LYS A 98 2.97 12.16 18.36
CA LYS A 98 3.83 12.04 19.55
C LYS A 98 3.09 11.66 20.83
N HIS A 99 1.75 11.65 20.82
CA HIS A 99 0.92 11.27 21.95
C HIS A 99 0.50 9.79 21.91
N GLY A 100 0.90 9.06 20.87
CA GLY A 100 0.62 7.63 20.72
C GLY A 100 -0.67 7.33 19.95
N ASN A 101 -1.35 8.35 19.40
CA ASN A 101 -2.51 8.11 18.54
C ASN A 101 -2.06 7.61 17.16
N LYS A 102 -2.89 6.78 16.54
CA LYS A 102 -2.74 6.26 15.18
C LYS A 102 -4.02 6.56 14.41
N THR A 103 -3.90 7.10 13.21
CA THR A 103 -5.02 7.25 12.28
C THR A 103 -4.57 6.96 10.84
N TYR A 104 -5.47 7.08 9.87
CA TYR A 104 -5.29 6.71 8.47
C TYR A 104 -5.73 7.84 7.56
N LEU A 105 -4.94 8.11 6.53
CA LEU A 105 -5.35 8.97 5.43
C LEU A 105 -6.22 8.21 4.42
N GLY A 106 -6.96 8.95 3.59
CA GLY A 106 -7.78 8.41 2.51
C GLY A 106 -8.98 7.63 3.01
N ARG A 107 -9.64 8.12 4.07
CA ARG A 107 -10.81 7.51 4.70
C ARG A 107 -11.75 8.59 5.20
N GLN A 108 -12.99 8.17 5.47
CA GLN A 108 -13.99 9.03 6.09
C GLN A 108 -13.51 9.59 7.45
N VAL A 109 -13.67 10.90 7.63
CA VAL A 109 -13.45 11.60 8.91
C VAL A 109 -14.72 12.39 9.22
N GLY A 110 -15.43 12.00 10.29
CA GLY A 110 -16.79 12.50 10.51
C GLY A 110 -17.72 12.09 9.37
N GLU A 111 -18.30 13.07 8.69
CA GLU A 111 -19.19 12.86 7.53
C GLU A 111 -18.49 13.05 6.18
N GLU A 112 -17.22 13.47 6.16
CA GLU A 112 -16.48 13.80 4.94
C GLU A 112 -15.62 12.62 4.48
N ASP A 113 -15.72 12.26 3.20
CA ASP A 113 -14.87 11.26 2.55
C ASP A 113 -13.60 11.89 1.97
N TYR A 114 -12.49 11.20 2.14
CA TYR A 114 -11.18 11.63 1.65
C TYR A 114 -10.60 10.60 0.69
N GLY A 115 -10.01 11.08 -0.42
CA GLY A 115 -9.60 10.21 -1.53
C GLY A 115 -8.45 9.25 -1.20
N ASP A 116 -8.55 8.03 -1.73
CA ASP A 116 -7.57 6.95 -1.64
C ASP A 116 -6.23 7.30 -2.30
N PHE A 117 -5.13 6.65 -1.92
CA PHE A 117 -3.80 6.85 -2.52
C PHE A 117 -3.42 5.67 -3.41
N GLY A 118 -3.30 5.88 -4.73
CA GLY A 118 -3.08 4.76 -5.65
C GLY A 118 -2.99 5.04 -7.15
N SER A 119 -3.19 3.96 -7.92
CA SER A 119 -2.76 3.81 -9.33
C SER A 119 -3.56 4.58 -10.39
N PHE A 120 -4.51 5.44 -10.00
CA PHE A 120 -5.32 6.25 -10.93
C PHE A 120 -5.03 7.74 -10.84
N TRP A 121 -4.73 8.23 -9.64
CA TRP A 121 -4.69 9.65 -9.36
C TRP A 121 -3.35 10.10 -8.80
N ASP A 122 -2.56 9.19 -8.23
CA ASP A 122 -1.33 9.53 -7.53
C ASP A 122 -0.09 8.94 -8.20
N VAL A 123 -0.21 7.75 -8.80
CA VAL A 123 0.86 7.10 -9.56
C VAL A 123 0.29 6.42 -10.79
N GLN A 124 0.91 6.62 -11.95
CA GLN A 124 0.62 5.88 -13.18
C GLN A 124 1.77 4.93 -13.48
N LEU A 125 1.43 3.71 -13.90
CA LEU A 125 2.36 2.61 -14.07
C LEU A 125 2.09 1.91 -15.40
N ASP A 126 3.08 1.90 -16.27
CA ASP A 126 3.00 1.23 -17.57
C ASP A 126 4.37 0.71 -18.03
N PHE A 127 4.42 0.13 -19.21
CA PHE A 127 5.64 -0.21 -19.93
C PHE A 127 5.70 0.53 -21.28
N ASP A 128 6.88 1.00 -21.66
CA ASP A 128 7.09 1.53 -23.00
C ASP A 128 7.09 0.43 -24.08
N GLY A 129 7.15 0.82 -25.35
CA GLY A 129 7.20 -0.13 -26.48
C GLY A 129 8.44 -1.04 -26.52
N SER A 130 9.39 -0.88 -25.59
CA SER A 130 10.59 -1.70 -25.41
C SER A 130 10.58 -2.46 -24.07
N ASP A 131 9.42 -2.62 -23.43
CA ASP A 131 9.24 -3.27 -22.12
C ASP A 131 9.99 -2.59 -20.95
N LYS A 132 10.31 -1.30 -21.05
CA LYS A 132 10.90 -0.54 -19.92
C LYS A 132 9.80 0.06 -19.06
N GLU A 133 10.03 0.08 -17.75
CA GLU A 133 9.12 0.68 -16.78
C GLU A 133 8.89 2.16 -17.09
N VAL A 134 7.61 2.54 -17.13
CA VAL A 134 7.14 3.93 -17.12
C VAL A 134 6.44 4.17 -15.80
N ILE A 135 6.95 5.12 -15.00
CA ILE A 135 6.40 5.48 -13.70
C ILE A 135 6.20 6.99 -13.67
N GLU A 136 4.97 7.44 -13.50
CA GLU A 136 4.66 8.87 -13.38
C GLU A 136 3.97 9.13 -12.05
N LEU A 137 4.45 10.13 -11.30
CA LEU A 137 3.83 10.57 -10.05
C LEU A 137 3.05 11.85 -10.28
N LYS A 138 1.90 11.98 -9.61
CA LYS A 138 1.14 13.22 -9.63
C LYS A 138 1.86 14.30 -8.81
N VAL A 139 2.10 15.45 -9.43
CA VAL A 139 2.58 16.67 -8.76
C VAL A 139 1.66 17.80 -9.19
N ASP A 140 0.85 18.28 -8.25
CA ASP A 140 -0.26 19.18 -8.54
C ASP A 140 -1.18 18.56 -9.64
N ASP A 141 -1.35 19.24 -10.78
CA ASP A 141 -2.13 18.72 -11.91
C ASP A 141 -1.28 18.00 -12.97
N GLN A 142 0.04 17.87 -12.77
CA GLN A 142 0.98 17.31 -13.75
C GLN A 142 1.40 15.89 -13.39
N ASP A 143 1.50 15.03 -14.42
CA ASP A 143 2.12 13.72 -14.29
C ASP A 143 3.62 13.88 -14.56
N VAL A 144 4.44 13.53 -13.57
CA VAL A 144 5.89 13.71 -13.62
C VAL A 144 6.55 12.34 -13.77
N ASP A 145 7.17 12.10 -14.92
CA ASP A 145 7.96 10.90 -15.19
C ASP A 145 9.14 10.77 -14.22
N VAL A 146 9.15 9.68 -13.46
CA VAL A 146 10.21 9.30 -12.51
C VAL A 146 10.81 7.92 -12.86
N SER A 147 10.58 7.42 -14.06
CA SER A 147 11.07 6.14 -14.55
C SER A 147 12.57 5.94 -14.29
N GLY A 148 12.94 4.77 -13.76
CA GLY A 148 14.33 4.42 -13.42
C GLY A 148 14.91 5.11 -12.17
N SER A 149 14.17 5.99 -11.51
CA SER A 149 14.62 6.65 -10.27
C SER A 149 14.56 5.67 -9.10
N LYS A 150 15.69 5.43 -8.42
CA LYS A 150 15.74 4.52 -7.27
C LYS A 150 15.02 5.06 -6.02
N HIS A 151 14.95 6.38 -5.91
CA HIS A 151 14.30 7.14 -4.86
C HIS A 151 13.59 8.34 -5.48
N LEU A 152 12.67 8.94 -4.73
CA LEU A 152 11.91 10.12 -5.12
C LEU A 152 12.85 11.24 -5.61
N PRO A 153 12.79 11.61 -6.90
CA PRO A 153 13.59 12.72 -7.40
C PRO A 153 12.99 14.06 -6.95
N GLU A 154 13.84 15.09 -6.82
CA GLU A 154 13.42 16.44 -6.39
C GLU A 154 12.25 17.00 -7.21
N LYS A 155 12.24 16.76 -8.53
CA LYS A 155 11.16 17.20 -9.44
C LYS A 155 9.78 16.59 -9.13
N ALA A 156 9.75 15.49 -8.37
CA ALA A 156 8.52 14.80 -7.99
C ALA A 156 8.11 15.10 -6.54
N ARG A 157 8.85 15.94 -5.81
CA ARG A 157 8.46 16.36 -4.46
C ARG A 157 7.27 17.30 -4.52
N LEU A 158 6.33 17.10 -3.60
CA LEU A 158 5.19 17.97 -3.46
C LEU A 158 5.61 19.23 -2.68
N SER A 159 5.32 20.40 -3.23
CA SER A 159 5.41 21.68 -2.49
C SER A 159 4.09 22.03 -1.78
N SER A 160 2.99 21.49 -2.29
CA SER A 160 1.64 21.58 -1.74
C SER A 160 0.86 20.30 -2.02
N SER A 161 -0.16 19.98 -1.21
CA SER A 161 -1.05 18.85 -1.50
C SER A 161 -2.39 19.06 -0.83
N LYS A 162 -3.37 19.59 -1.58
CA LYS A 162 -4.74 19.79 -1.07
C LYS A 162 -5.32 18.52 -0.47
N LYS A 163 -5.13 17.38 -1.14
CA LYS A 163 -5.59 16.05 -0.70
C LYS A 163 -5.07 15.66 0.68
N ILE A 164 -3.76 15.76 0.90
CA ILE A 164 -3.16 15.46 2.22
C ILE A 164 -3.56 16.54 3.23
N ASP A 165 -3.58 17.80 2.80
CA ASP A 165 -3.80 18.95 3.67
C ASP A 165 -5.18 18.96 4.31
N GLU A 166 -6.22 18.78 3.49
CA GLU A 166 -7.61 18.74 3.95
C GLU A 166 -7.85 17.53 4.86
N ASN A 167 -7.31 16.36 4.49
CA ASN A 167 -7.47 15.15 5.30
C ASN A 167 -6.77 15.26 6.67
N MET A 168 -5.52 15.75 6.69
CA MET A 168 -4.80 16.01 7.94
C MET A 168 -5.50 17.05 8.81
N ALA A 169 -6.03 18.12 8.21
CA ALA A 169 -6.76 19.15 8.94
C ALA A 169 -8.02 18.60 9.61
N ALA A 170 -8.79 17.75 8.91
CA ALA A 170 -9.95 17.10 9.47
C ALA A 170 -9.60 16.13 10.60
N LEU A 171 -8.55 15.31 10.45
CA LEU A 171 -8.09 14.41 11.50
C LEU A 171 -7.62 15.14 12.77
N ILE A 172 -7.00 16.31 12.62
CA ILE A 172 -6.62 17.18 13.74
C ILE A 172 -7.86 17.79 14.40
N LYS A 173 -8.81 18.29 13.60
CA LYS A 173 -10.06 18.89 14.08
C LYS A 173 -10.95 17.88 14.83
N ASP A 174 -11.02 16.65 14.33
CA ASP A 174 -11.74 15.53 14.94
C ASP A 174 -11.04 14.99 16.20
N GLY A 175 -9.79 15.39 16.44
CA GLY A 175 -9.01 15.02 17.63
C GLY A 175 -8.34 13.64 17.54
N GLN A 176 -8.37 13.00 16.37
CA GLN A 176 -7.63 11.75 16.10
C GLN A 176 -6.12 11.97 16.07
N LEU A 177 -5.68 13.14 15.61
CA LEU A 177 -4.29 13.60 15.72
C LEU A 177 -4.20 14.74 16.74
N LYS A 178 -3.28 14.59 17.69
CA LYS A 178 -3.03 15.57 18.75
C LYS A 178 -1.63 16.15 18.64
N GLY A 179 -1.52 17.46 18.85
CA GLY A 179 -0.24 18.16 18.80
C GLY A 179 0.43 18.16 17.42
N VAL A 180 -0.33 17.81 16.36
CA VAL A 180 0.12 17.89 14.97
C VAL A 180 -0.28 19.24 14.40
N THR A 181 0.65 19.95 13.75
CA THR A 181 0.39 21.27 13.17
C THR A 181 1.11 21.39 11.83
N LYS A 182 0.41 21.93 10.83
CA LYS A 182 1.00 22.25 9.53
C LYS A 182 1.94 23.46 9.66
N ASN A 183 3.24 23.27 9.43
CA ASN A 183 4.24 24.33 9.37
C ASN A 183 5.55 23.80 8.76
N GLY A 184 6.43 24.70 8.34
CA GLY A 184 7.72 24.34 7.72
C GLY A 184 8.80 23.80 8.66
N SER A 185 8.53 23.65 9.96
CA SER A 185 9.49 22.95 10.85
C SER A 185 9.40 21.43 10.68
N GLY A 186 8.25 20.93 10.22
CA GLY A 186 8.03 19.53 9.91
C GLY A 186 8.33 18.58 11.07
N SER A 187 8.50 17.30 10.70
CA SER A 187 8.90 16.22 11.57
C SER A 187 10.08 15.45 10.96
N PRO A 188 11.28 16.08 10.85
CA PRO A 188 12.44 15.47 10.20
C PRO A 188 12.86 14.13 10.84
N LYS A 189 12.61 13.97 12.14
CA LYS A 189 12.89 12.76 12.92
C LYS A 189 11.77 11.71 12.89
N ALA A 190 10.68 11.95 12.17
CA ALA A 190 9.62 10.95 12.05
C ALA A 190 10.16 9.70 11.34
N GLU A 191 9.84 8.55 11.92
CA GLU A 191 10.11 7.23 11.35
C GLU A 191 9.20 7.00 10.14
N ILE A 192 9.70 6.31 9.12
CA ILE A 192 8.90 5.90 7.95
C ILE A 192 9.01 4.39 7.82
N VAL A 193 7.87 3.71 7.79
CA VAL A 193 7.77 2.27 7.52
C VAL A 193 7.06 2.08 6.20
N TYR A 194 7.87 1.85 5.17
CA TYR A 194 7.44 1.55 3.82
C TYR A 194 6.98 0.10 3.67
N ASN A 195 6.02 -0.17 2.79
CA ASN A 195 5.52 -1.52 2.58
C ASN A 195 5.10 -1.77 1.13
N THR A 196 6.00 -2.42 0.38
CA THR A 196 5.76 -2.82 -1.01
C THR A 196 5.29 -4.27 -1.12
N GLU A 197 4.79 -4.89 -0.05
CA GLU A 197 4.04 -6.15 -0.16
C GLU A 197 2.78 -5.90 -1.00
N ILE A 198 2.42 -6.83 -1.89
CA ILE A 198 1.20 -6.72 -2.69
C ILE A 198 0.21 -7.77 -2.20
N LYS A 199 -1.03 -7.36 -1.94
CA LYS A 199 -2.13 -8.24 -1.51
C LYS A 199 -3.36 -7.99 -2.33
N LYS A 200 -4.17 -9.02 -2.53
CA LYS A 200 -5.52 -8.83 -3.08
C LYS A 200 -6.48 -8.46 -1.94
N GLY A 201 -7.35 -7.50 -2.17
CA GLY A 201 -8.39 -7.15 -1.22
C GLY A 201 -8.63 -5.66 -1.07
N GLU A 202 -9.51 -5.34 -0.13
CA GLU A 202 -10.01 -3.98 0.08
C GLU A 202 -9.08 -3.19 1.01
N HIS A 203 -8.46 -2.13 0.51
CA HIS A 203 -7.50 -1.33 1.27
C HIS A 203 -8.13 -0.66 2.51
N TRP A 204 -9.42 -0.30 2.44
CA TRP A 204 -10.16 0.29 3.56
C TRP A 204 -10.40 -0.68 4.72
N LYS A 205 -10.12 -1.99 4.57
CA LYS A 205 -10.16 -2.96 5.68
C LYS A 205 -8.88 -2.99 6.52
N TRP A 206 -7.78 -2.37 6.06
CA TRP A 206 -6.51 -2.34 6.81
C TRP A 206 -6.62 -1.53 8.12
N ARG A 207 -6.03 -2.00 9.21
CA ARG A 207 -6.06 -1.43 10.56
C ARG A 207 -4.73 -1.67 11.27
#